data_AF-D3AJP0-F1
#
_entry.id   AF-D3AJP0-F1
#
_cell.length_a   1.000
_cell.length_b   1.000
_cell.length_c   1.000
_cell.angle_alpha   90.00
_cell.angle_beta   90.00
_cell.angle_gamma   90.00
#
_symmetry.space_group_name_H-M   'P 1'
#
loop_
_entity.id
_entity.type
_entity.pdbx_description
1 polymer ?
#
loop_
_entity_poly.entity_id
_entity_poly.type
_entity_poly.pdbx_seq_one_letter_code
_entity_poly.pdbx_strand_id
1 'polypeptide(L)'
;MNRRERITAVFKGEKPDRTPMGFWMHFPTEQHHGEEALAAHLKYFEETKTDICKVMNENLYPVQHPIMEAADWADVKACGRNHPFIRSQVELVKRIVDSTADDAPVIATVHGIVASASHALMQCSRYDKVGRYAQLYHLRTNPDSVYSAYQAIAESLTILAEECIAAGADGIYYAALGG
;
A
#
# COMPACT_ATOMS: atom_id res chain seq x y z
N MET A 1 -20.89 -20.83 2.05
CA MET A 1 -19.97 -20.24 1.06
C MET A 1 -18.56 -20.31 1.63
N ASN A 2 -17.54 -20.57 0.80
CA ASN A 2 -16.15 -20.34 1.22
C ASN A 2 -15.85 -18.83 1.28
N ARG A 3 -14.66 -18.44 1.74
CA ARG A 3 -14.29 -17.02 1.89
C ARG A 3 -14.36 -16.28 0.55
N ARG A 4 -13.87 -16.87 -0.53
CA ARG A 4 -13.86 -16.28 -1.88
C ARG A 4 -15.27 -16.07 -2.44
N GLU A 5 -16.13 -17.07 -2.33
CA GLU A 5 -17.54 -17.00 -2.70
C GLU A 5 -18.26 -15.89 -1.94
N ARG A 6 -18.00 -15.78 -0.62
CA ARG A 6 -18.60 -14.75 0.24
C ARG A 6 -18.21 -13.34 -0.20
N ILE A 7 -16.92 -13.12 -0.44
CA ILE A 7 -16.42 -11.81 -0.90
C ILE A 7 -16.92 -11.48 -2.31
N THR A 8 -16.94 -12.46 -3.20
CA THR A 8 -17.46 -12.30 -4.57
C THR A 8 -18.94 -11.94 -4.58
N ALA A 9 -19.76 -12.58 -3.74
CA ALA A 9 -21.18 -12.27 -3.60
C ALA A 9 -21.39 -10.79 -3.22
N VAL A 10 -20.62 -10.29 -2.25
CA VAL A 10 -20.69 -8.87 -1.85
C VAL A 10 -20.32 -7.93 -3.00
N PHE A 11 -19.24 -8.21 -3.74
CA PHE A 11 -18.86 -7.37 -4.89
C PHE A 11 -19.89 -7.40 -6.03
N LYS A 12 -20.67 -8.48 -6.15
CA LYS A 12 -21.79 -8.57 -7.10
C LYS A 12 -23.09 -7.91 -6.61
N GLY A 13 -23.12 -7.39 -5.37
CA GLY A 13 -24.33 -6.87 -4.75
C GLY A 13 -25.32 -7.96 -4.30
N GLU A 14 -24.86 -9.20 -4.21
CA GLU A 14 -25.63 -10.35 -3.72
C GLU A 14 -25.56 -10.45 -2.19
N LYS A 15 -26.46 -11.24 -1.60
CA LYS A 15 -26.48 -11.48 -0.14
C LYS A 15 -25.51 -12.63 0.21
N PRO A 16 -24.44 -12.39 0.99
CA PRO A 16 -23.56 -13.46 1.47
C PRO A 16 -24.23 -14.30 2.57
N ASP A 17 -23.64 -15.46 2.90
CA ASP A 17 -24.09 -16.33 3.99
C ASP A 17 -23.87 -15.72 5.39
N ARG A 18 -22.91 -14.79 5.54
CA ARG A 18 -22.74 -13.91 6.69
C ARG A 18 -22.01 -12.62 6.29
N THR A 19 -22.02 -11.60 7.15
CA THR A 19 -21.20 -10.40 6.97
C THR A 19 -19.72 -10.78 6.86
N PRO A 20 -19.02 -10.43 5.75
CA PRO A 20 -17.59 -10.67 5.65
C PRO A 20 -16.81 -9.68 6.52
N MET A 21 -15.64 -10.11 6.99
CA MET A 21 -14.78 -9.34 7.89
C MET A 21 -13.36 -9.25 7.35
N GLY A 22 -12.74 -8.08 7.51
CA GLY A 22 -11.33 -7.85 7.28
C GLY A 22 -10.81 -6.89 8.34
N PHE A 23 -9.62 -7.16 8.86
CA PHE A 23 -8.96 -6.32 9.87
C PHE A 23 -7.58 -5.94 9.37
N TRP A 24 -7.11 -4.76 9.78
CA TRP A 24 -5.77 -4.28 9.46
C TRP A 24 -5.17 -3.49 10.61
N MET A 25 -3.85 -3.59 10.71
CA MET A 25 -3.01 -2.95 11.72
C MET A 25 -1.61 -2.74 11.13
N HIS A 26 -0.77 -1.98 11.84
CA HIS A 26 0.65 -1.95 11.55
C HIS A 26 1.35 -3.06 12.32
N PHE A 27 2.17 -3.85 11.62
CA PHE A 27 3.04 -4.82 12.27
C PHE A 27 4.21 -4.11 12.98
N PRO A 28 4.82 -4.75 14.01
CA PRO A 28 6.09 -4.30 14.56
C PRO A 28 7.17 -4.17 13.49
N THR A 29 8.12 -3.24 13.67
CA THR A 29 9.16 -2.91 12.69
C THR A 29 9.97 -4.12 12.22
N GLU A 30 10.25 -5.06 13.12
CA GLU A 30 10.94 -6.32 12.85
C GLU A 30 10.19 -7.24 11.86
N GLN A 31 8.89 -7.02 11.65
CA GLN A 31 8.00 -7.79 10.78
C GLN A 31 7.62 -7.04 9.50
N HIS A 32 8.32 -5.95 9.16
CA HIS A 32 8.01 -5.16 7.96
C HIS A 32 8.50 -5.79 6.65
N HIS A 33 9.52 -6.65 6.72
CA HIS A 33 10.19 -7.20 5.53
C HIS A 33 10.57 -8.68 5.66
N GLY A 34 10.83 -9.32 4.51
CA GLY A 34 11.39 -10.67 4.44
C GLY A 34 10.51 -11.77 5.04
N GLU A 35 11.16 -12.77 5.61
CA GLU A 35 10.49 -13.95 6.21
C GLU A 35 9.55 -13.57 7.36
N GLU A 36 9.97 -12.62 8.20
CA GLU A 36 9.18 -12.18 9.36
C GLU A 36 7.87 -11.51 8.92
N ALA A 37 7.89 -10.74 7.84
CA ALA A 37 6.68 -10.19 7.25
C ALA A 37 5.74 -11.30 6.76
N LEU A 38 6.25 -12.28 6.00
CA LEU A 38 5.41 -13.39 5.53
C LEU A 38 4.78 -14.14 6.72
N ALA A 39 5.60 -14.51 7.71
CA ALA A 39 5.14 -15.25 8.88
C ALA A 39 4.06 -14.46 9.66
N ALA A 40 4.26 -13.15 9.85
CA ALA A 40 3.30 -12.29 10.53
C ALA A 40 1.95 -12.23 9.80
N HIS A 41 1.96 -12.10 8.48
CA HIS A 41 0.74 -12.07 7.66
C HIS A 41 -0.03 -13.39 7.74
N LEU A 42 0.66 -14.52 7.57
CA LEU A 42 0.03 -15.84 7.60
C LEU A 42 -0.53 -16.16 8.98
N LYS A 43 0.24 -15.87 10.04
CA LYS A 43 -0.20 -16.04 11.42
C LYS A 43 -1.43 -15.16 11.72
N TYR A 44 -1.37 -13.87 11.38
CA TYR A 44 -2.48 -12.95 11.60
C TYR A 44 -3.75 -13.37 10.85
N PHE A 45 -3.60 -13.81 9.60
CA PHE A 45 -4.72 -14.29 8.81
C PHE A 45 -5.36 -15.55 9.41
N GLU A 46 -4.51 -16.49 9.85
CA GLU A 46 -4.95 -17.73 10.49
C GLU A 46 -5.62 -17.49 11.84
N GLU A 47 -5.10 -16.59 12.68
CA GLU A 47 -5.65 -16.30 14.01
C GLU A 47 -6.94 -15.48 13.96
N THR A 48 -7.04 -14.51 13.04
CA THR A 48 -8.21 -13.63 12.94
C THR A 48 -9.40 -14.26 12.21
N LYS A 49 -9.16 -15.31 11.42
CA LYS A 49 -10.19 -16.00 10.61
C LYS A 49 -11.00 -15.03 9.73
N THR A 50 -10.35 -13.97 9.27
CA THR A 50 -10.94 -12.98 8.36
C THR A 50 -11.26 -13.59 6.99
N ASP A 51 -12.09 -12.91 6.21
CA ASP A 51 -12.55 -13.37 4.90
C ASP A 51 -11.65 -12.94 3.76
N ILE A 52 -10.69 -12.04 4.01
CA ILE A 52 -9.65 -11.61 3.08
C ILE A 52 -8.28 -11.69 3.77
N CYS A 53 -7.26 -12.13 3.04
CA CYS A 53 -5.88 -11.99 3.46
C CYS A 53 -5.37 -10.62 3.00
N LYS A 54 -5.40 -9.66 3.91
CA LYS A 54 -4.94 -8.30 3.66
C LYS A 54 -3.42 -8.23 3.79
N VAL A 55 -2.74 -7.82 2.72
CA VAL A 55 -1.29 -7.56 2.78
C VAL A 55 -1.05 -6.16 3.34
N MET A 56 -0.48 -6.06 4.53
CA MET A 56 -0.09 -4.81 5.16
C MET A 56 1.14 -4.27 4.46
N ASN A 57 1.05 -3.01 4.03
CA ASN A 57 2.16 -2.31 3.41
C ASN A 57 2.83 -1.43 4.47
N GLU A 58 4.08 -1.72 4.79
CA GLU A 58 4.87 -0.95 5.76
C GLU A 58 5.97 -0.11 5.06
N ASN A 59 5.93 -0.06 3.72
CA ASN A 59 6.97 0.57 2.91
C ASN A 59 6.70 2.06 2.76
N LEU A 60 7.69 2.85 3.15
CA LEU A 60 7.74 4.28 2.88
C LEU A 60 8.10 4.52 1.42
N TYR A 61 7.50 5.55 0.80
CA TYR A 61 7.85 5.91 -0.58
C TYR A 61 9.30 6.38 -0.65
N PRO A 62 10.12 5.86 -1.57
CA PRO A 62 11.54 6.17 -1.61
C PRO A 62 11.78 7.56 -2.20
N VAL A 63 12.61 8.34 -1.51
CA VAL A 63 13.16 9.61 -2.02
C VAL A 63 14.66 9.63 -1.85
N GLN A 64 15.36 10.27 -2.79
CA GLN A 64 16.83 10.38 -2.74
C GLN A 64 17.28 11.18 -1.52
N HIS A 65 16.57 12.28 -1.24
CA HIS A 65 16.81 13.16 -0.11
C HIS A 65 15.47 13.49 0.57
N PRO A 66 15.45 13.73 1.89
CA PRO A 66 14.25 14.22 2.57
C PRO A 66 13.76 15.52 1.93
N ILE A 67 12.45 15.63 1.71
CA ILE A 67 11.82 16.87 1.27
C ILE A 67 11.79 17.86 2.45
N MET A 68 12.54 18.95 2.35
CA MET A 68 12.70 19.99 3.37
C MET A 68 12.02 21.30 2.97
N GLU A 69 11.96 21.60 1.67
CA GLU A 69 11.31 22.78 1.10
C GLU A 69 10.51 22.44 -0.16
N ALA A 70 9.81 23.45 -0.71
CA ALA A 70 8.89 23.23 -1.83
C ALA A 70 9.61 22.92 -3.16
N ALA A 71 10.86 23.34 -3.33
CA ALA A 71 11.64 23.07 -4.53
C ALA A 71 12.10 21.60 -4.63
N ASP A 72 12.37 20.95 -3.49
CA ASP A 72 12.85 19.56 -3.41
C ASP A 72 11.90 18.55 -4.07
N TRP A 73 10.62 18.88 -4.20
CA TRP A 73 9.64 18.02 -4.89
C TRP A 73 10.01 17.74 -6.34
N ALA A 74 10.76 18.62 -7.01
CA ALA A 74 11.24 18.41 -8.37
C ALA A 74 12.14 17.16 -8.52
N ASP A 75 12.74 16.71 -7.42
CA ASP A 75 13.64 15.55 -7.38
C ASP A 75 12.91 14.22 -7.17
N VAL A 76 11.61 14.24 -6.88
CA VAL A 76 10.81 13.01 -6.78
C VAL A 76 10.68 12.38 -8.16
N LYS A 77 11.17 11.14 -8.29
CA LYS A 77 11.10 10.36 -9.53
C LYS A 77 10.22 9.13 -9.38
N ALA A 78 9.69 8.67 -10.50
CA ALA A 78 8.93 7.44 -10.56
C ALA A 78 9.85 6.23 -10.35
N CYS A 79 9.36 5.24 -9.62
CA CYS A 79 9.97 3.94 -9.44
C CYS A 79 9.49 3.00 -10.54
N GLY A 80 10.38 2.61 -11.46
CA GLY A 80 10.06 1.61 -12.47
C GLY A 80 9.87 0.21 -11.89
N ARG A 81 9.34 -0.73 -12.70
CA ARG A 81 9.07 -2.14 -12.31
C ARG A 81 10.25 -2.84 -11.60
N ASN A 82 11.48 -2.54 -12.04
CA ASN A 82 12.69 -3.15 -11.48
C ASN A 82 13.21 -2.46 -10.20
N HIS A 83 12.61 -1.35 -9.77
CA HIS A 83 13.05 -0.62 -8.59
C HIS A 83 12.84 -1.47 -7.33
N PRO A 84 13.79 -1.49 -6.36
CA PRO A 84 13.68 -2.31 -5.15
C PRO A 84 12.38 -2.10 -4.38
N PHE A 85 11.90 -0.84 -4.30
CA PHE A 85 10.60 -0.51 -3.70
C PHE A 85 9.44 -1.31 -4.32
N ILE A 86 9.39 -1.47 -5.64
CA ILE A 86 8.33 -2.23 -6.30
C ILE A 86 8.56 -3.72 -6.07
N ARG A 87 9.76 -4.21 -6.36
CA ARG A 87 10.07 -5.65 -6.36
C ARG A 87 9.85 -6.31 -4.99
N SER A 88 10.30 -5.69 -3.91
CA SER A 88 10.18 -6.29 -2.57
C SER A 88 8.72 -6.44 -2.13
N GLN A 89 7.89 -5.45 -2.45
CA GLN A 89 6.45 -5.47 -2.14
C GLN A 89 5.73 -6.55 -2.96
N VAL A 90 6.00 -6.61 -4.26
CA VAL A 90 5.40 -7.60 -5.16
C VAL A 90 5.84 -9.01 -4.80
N GLU A 91 7.10 -9.20 -4.41
CA GLU A 91 7.61 -10.49 -3.93
C GLU A 91 6.88 -10.96 -2.67
N LEU A 92 6.69 -10.07 -1.68
CA LEU A 92 5.92 -10.41 -0.48
C LEU A 92 4.47 -10.78 -0.82
N VAL A 93 3.81 -9.99 -1.68
CA VAL A 93 2.45 -10.28 -2.16
C VAL A 93 2.39 -11.65 -2.80
N LYS A 94 3.30 -11.95 -3.74
CA LYS A 94 3.37 -13.24 -4.42
C LYS A 94 3.51 -14.39 -3.42
N ARG A 95 4.41 -14.26 -2.45
CA ARG A 95 4.65 -15.31 -1.45
C ARG A 95 3.43 -15.55 -0.56
N ILE A 96 2.68 -14.50 -0.23
CA ILE A 96 1.42 -14.63 0.51
C ILE A 96 0.38 -15.34 -0.34
N VAL A 97 0.22 -14.94 -1.61
CA VAL A 97 -0.68 -15.61 -2.58
C VAL A 97 -0.37 -17.10 -2.64
N ASP A 98 0.89 -17.44 -2.93
CA ASP A 98 1.35 -18.83 -3.06
C ASP A 98 1.11 -19.64 -1.76
N SER A 99 1.19 -18.99 -0.58
CA SER A 99 0.99 -19.64 0.73
C SER A 99 -0.48 -19.79 1.14
N THR A 100 -1.38 -18.94 0.62
CA THR A 100 -2.82 -19.00 0.95
C THR A 100 -3.58 -20.05 0.13
N ALA A 101 -2.97 -20.60 -0.94
CA ALA A 101 -3.48 -21.73 -1.72
C ALA A 101 -4.99 -21.63 -2.09
N ASP A 102 -5.41 -20.45 -2.55
CA ASP A 102 -6.80 -20.13 -2.91
C ASP A 102 -7.84 -20.24 -1.77
N ASP A 103 -7.43 -20.31 -0.50
CA ASP A 103 -8.36 -20.36 0.65
C ASP A 103 -9.14 -19.04 0.83
N ALA A 104 -8.55 -17.91 0.44
CA ALA A 104 -9.16 -16.58 0.57
C ALA A 104 -8.64 -15.58 -0.46
N PRO A 105 -9.38 -14.48 -0.72
CA PRO A 105 -8.88 -13.38 -1.52
C PRO A 105 -7.69 -12.68 -0.87
N VAL A 106 -6.59 -12.53 -1.62
CA VAL A 106 -5.44 -11.74 -1.18
C VAL A 106 -5.57 -10.32 -1.70
N ILE A 107 -5.62 -9.35 -0.78
CA ILE A 107 -5.83 -7.94 -1.11
C ILE A 107 -4.54 -7.16 -0.82
N ALA A 108 -3.87 -6.71 -1.87
CA ALA A 108 -2.65 -5.90 -1.75
C ALA A 108 -3.00 -4.46 -1.33
N THR A 109 -2.12 -3.84 -0.54
CA THR A 109 -2.29 -2.44 -0.11
C THR A 109 -1.39 -1.52 -0.91
N VAL A 110 -2.00 -0.50 -1.51
CA VAL A 110 -1.29 0.61 -2.14
C VAL A 110 -1.61 1.87 -1.34
N HIS A 111 -0.58 2.48 -0.77
CA HIS A 111 -0.71 3.79 -0.11
C HIS A 111 -0.98 4.86 -1.16
N GLY A 112 -2.01 5.68 -0.96
CA GLY A 112 -2.41 6.70 -1.91
C GLY A 112 -1.32 7.74 -2.16
N ILE A 113 -1.53 8.58 -3.18
CA ILE A 113 -0.53 9.56 -3.61
C ILE A 113 -0.16 10.52 -2.47
N VAL A 114 -1.16 11.04 -1.76
CA VAL A 114 -0.95 11.96 -0.62
C VAL A 114 -0.27 11.25 0.56
N ALA A 115 -0.63 10.00 0.84
CA ALA A 115 0.03 9.19 1.87
C ALA A 115 1.51 8.96 1.52
N SER A 116 1.79 8.56 0.28
CA SER A 116 3.13 8.33 -0.24
C SER A 116 3.97 9.61 -0.26
N ALA A 117 3.38 10.75 -0.63
CA ALA A 117 4.02 12.06 -0.51
C ALA A 117 4.33 12.42 0.96
N SER A 118 3.49 11.98 1.90
CA SER A 118 3.76 12.13 3.34
C SER A 118 4.95 11.28 3.79
N HIS A 119 5.16 10.10 3.21
CA HIS A 119 6.35 9.29 3.46
C HIS A 119 7.61 9.98 2.98
N ALA A 120 7.55 10.64 1.82
CA ALA A 120 8.65 11.43 1.25
C ALA A 120 9.04 12.63 2.13
N LEU A 121 8.07 13.23 2.84
CA LEU A 121 8.31 14.32 3.77
C LEU A 121 8.95 13.84 5.06
N MET A 122 10.21 14.19 5.25
CA MET A 122 11.00 13.87 6.44
C MET A 122 11.12 12.36 6.75
N GLN A 123 10.84 11.46 5.79
CA GLN A 123 10.91 10.00 5.94
C GLN A 123 10.13 9.45 7.15
N CYS A 124 9.04 10.10 7.54
CA CYS A 124 8.25 9.71 8.71
C CYS A 124 6.76 9.84 8.40
N SER A 125 5.99 8.80 8.70
CA SER A 125 4.52 8.84 8.59
C SER A 125 3.94 9.78 9.66
N ARG A 126 3.91 11.09 9.34
CA ARG A 126 3.35 12.16 10.18
C ARG A 126 2.23 12.90 9.44
N TYR A 127 1.42 12.15 8.70
CA TYR A 127 0.27 12.71 8.02
C TYR A 127 -0.70 13.41 8.99
N ASP A 128 -0.88 12.85 10.19
CA ASP A 128 -1.74 13.40 11.24
C ASP A 128 -1.15 14.62 11.97
N LYS A 129 0.08 15.06 11.63
CA LYS A 129 0.84 16.11 12.33
C LYS A 129 1.39 17.15 11.34
N VAL A 130 2.60 17.65 11.59
CA VAL A 130 3.24 18.75 10.85
C VAL A 130 3.41 18.44 9.35
N GLY A 131 3.54 17.17 8.98
CA GLY A 131 3.73 16.76 7.58
C GLY A 131 2.59 17.18 6.65
N ARG A 132 1.33 17.14 7.11
CA ARG A 132 0.19 17.62 6.32
C ARG A 132 0.24 19.12 6.07
N TYR A 133 0.62 19.91 7.08
CA TYR A 133 0.74 21.36 6.92
C TYR A 133 1.89 21.73 5.99
N ALA A 134 3.01 20.98 6.03
CA ALA A 134 4.12 21.15 5.10
C ALA A 134 3.70 20.90 3.64
N GLN A 135 2.95 19.82 3.36
CA GLN A 135 2.42 19.58 2.00
C GLN A 135 1.52 20.69 1.53
N LEU A 136 0.57 21.12 2.37
CA LEU A 136 -0.34 22.21 2.03
C LEU A 136 0.40 23.53 1.79
N TYR A 137 1.46 23.80 2.55
CA TYR A 137 2.30 24.97 2.34
C TYR A 137 3.06 24.86 1.01
N HIS A 138 3.73 23.73 0.73
CA HIS A 138 4.47 23.51 -0.52
C HIS A 138 3.55 23.56 -1.74
N LEU A 139 2.34 23.00 -1.67
CA LEU A 139 1.35 23.07 -2.73
C LEU A 139 0.92 24.51 -3.04
N ARG A 140 0.86 25.39 -2.02
CA ARG A 140 0.50 26.80 -2.19
C ARG A 140 1.65 27.66 -2.69
N THR A 141 2.90 27.30 -2.37
CA THR A 141 4.07 28.12 -2.69
C THR A 141 4.80 27.66 -3.95
N ASN A 142 4.70 26.39 -4.32
CA ASN A 142 5.26 25.83 -5.56
C ASN A 142 4.40 24.67 -6.09
N PRO A 143 3.21 24.96 -6.64
CA PRO A 143 2.26 23.95 -7.08
C PRO A 143 2.82 23.04 -8.20
N ASP A 144 3.65 23.57 -9.10
CA ASP A 144 4.14 22.83 -10.26
C ASP A 144 5.12 21.72 -9.85
N SER A 145 6.05 21.99 -8.93
CA SER A 145 6.96 20.96 -8.41
C SER A 145 6.21 19.87 -7.64
N VAL A 146 5.21 20.24 -6.83
CA VAL A 146 4.38 19.27 -6.10
C VAL A 146 3.54 18.43 -7.06
N TYR A 147 2.96 19.05 -8.09
CA TYR A 147 2.19 18.35 -9.11
C TYR A 147 3.06 17.32 -9.85
N SER A 148 4.26 17.72 -10.29
CA SER A 148 5.21 16.81 -10.95
C SER A 148 5.59 15.64 -10.04
N ALA A 149 5.78 15.88 -8.73
CA ALA A 149 6.07 14.81 -7.78
C ALA A 149 4.88 13.86 -7.62
N TYR A 150 3.65 14.38 -7.54
CA TYR A 150 2.44 13.58 -7.41
C TYR A 150 2.21 12.72 -8.65
N GLN A 151 2.53 13.21 -9.85
CA GLN A 151 2.51 12.41 -11.07
C GLN A 151 3.51 11.26 -11.00
N ALA A 152 4.76 11.52 -10.60
CA ALA A 152 5.79 10.50 -10.46
C ALA A 152 5.42 9.42 -9.41
N ILE A 153 4.82 9.84 -8.30
CA ILE A 153 4.27 8.92 -7.29
C ILE A 153 3.13 8.10 -7.90
N ALA A 154 2.17 8.73 -8.58
CA ALA A 154 1.04 8.04 -9.20
C ALA A 154 1.49 6.97 -10.22
N GLU A 155 2.50 7.28 -11.05
CA GLU A 155 3.10 6.32 -11.98
C GLU A 155 3.67 5.10 -11.24
N SER A 156 4.43 5.33 -10.17
CA SER A 156 5.02 4.27 -9.35
C SER A 156 3.97 3.38 -8.69
N LEU A 157 2.91 3.99 -8.16
CA LEU A 157 1.82 3.28 -7.49
C LEU A 157 0.94 2.51 -8.48
N THR A 158 0.80 3.02 -9.71
CA THR A 158 0.13 2.30 -10.81
C THR A 158 0.92 1.04 -11.16
N ILE A 159 2.25 1.18 -11.34
CA ILE A 159 3.14 0.05 -11.56
C ILE A 159 3.03 -0.96 -10.41
N LEU A 160 3.06 -0.51 -9.16
CA LEU A 160 2.92 -1.38 -8.00
C LEU A 160 1.59 -2.15 -8.01
N ALA A 161 0.48 -1.46 -8.31
CA ALA A 161 -0.84 -2.09 -8.40
C ALA A 161 -0.88 -3.17 -9.50
N GLU A 162 -0.40 -2.85 -10.70
CA GLU A 162 -0.33 -3.80 -11.82
C GLU A 162 0.52 -5.03 -11.49
N GLU A 163 1.69 -4.83 -10.90
CA GLU A 163 2.60 -5.93 -10.54
C GLU A 163 2.03 -6.78 -9.39
N CYS A 164 1.32 -6.18 -8.42
CA CYS A 164 0.62 -6.93 -7.38
C CYS A 164 -0.47 -7.84 -7.98
N ILE A 165 -1.26 -7.33 -8.93
CA ILE A 165 -2.28 -8.13 -9.63
C ILE A 165 -1.62 -9.23 -10.47
N ALA A 166 -0.54 -8.92 -11.20
CA ALA A 166 0.22 -9.90 -11.96
C ALA A 166 0.85 -11.00 -11.07
N ALA A 167 1.18 -10.66 -9.83
CA ALA A 167 1.64 -11.60 -8.80
C ALA A 167 0.53 -12.48 -8.19
N GLY A 168 -0.73 -12.26 -8.58
CA GLY A 168 -1.88 -13.06 -8.17
C GLY A 168 -2.73 -12.45 -7.05
N ALA A 169 -2.51 -11.18 -6.68
CA ALA A 169 -3.45 -10.50 -5.79
C ALA A 169 -4.83 -10.38 -6.45
N ASP A 170 -5.87 -10.62 -5.66
CA ASP A 170 -7.27 -10.57 -6.11
C ASP A 170 -7.85 -9.16 -6.17
N GLY A 171 -7.16 -8.22 -5.55
CA GLY A 171 -7.58 -6.83 -5.56
C GLY A 171 -6.60 -5.90 -4.87
N ILE A 172 -6.86 -4.62 -5.06
CA ILE A 172 -6.11 -3.53 -4.45
C ILE A 172 -7.01 -2.82 -3.45
N TYR A 173 -6.51 -2.65 -2.24
CA TYR A 173 -7.02 -1.65 -1.32
C TYR A 173 -6.16 -0.40 -1.45
N TYR A 174 -6.79 0.66 -1.95
CA TYR A 174 -6.16 1.97 -2.07
C TYR A 174 -6.36 2.77 -0.77
N ALA A 175 -5.30 2.94 0.00
CA ALA A 175 -5.31 3.68 1.26
C ALA A 175 -5.17 5.19 0.98
N ALA A 176 -6.28 5.85 0.66
CA ALA A 176 -6.28 7.22 0.14
C ALA A 176 -5.67 8.27 1.10
N LEU A 177 -5.96 8.18 2.41
CA LEU A 177 -5.45 9.09 3.47
C LEU A 177 -5.27 10.55 3.00
N GLY A 178 -6.38 11.27 2.83
CA GLY A 178 -6.36 12.69 2.47
C GLY A 178 -6.93 13.06 1.11
N GLY A 179 -7.32 12.08 0.30
CA GLY A 179 -7.99 12.29 -0.99
C GLY A 179 -7.74 11.14 -1.95
#